data_AF-A0A2A4LGS4-F1
#
_entry.id   AF-A0A2A4LGS4-F1
#
_cell.length_a   1.000
_cell.length_b   1.000
_cell.length_c   1.000
_cell.angle_alpha   90.00
_cell.angle_beta   90.00
_cell.angle_gamma   90.00
#
_symmetry.space_group_name_H-M   'P 1'
#
loop_
_entity.id
_entity.type
_entity.pdbx_description
1 polymer ?
#
loop_
_entity_poly.entity_id
_entity_poly.type
_entity_poly.pdbx_seq_one_letter_code
_entity_poly.pdbx_strand_id
1 'polypeptide(L)' 'MSVLSNGADPTGTPPRKENMAQIRKMKSSWQVCIRKKNKPYVYKTFHSKADATRYAQESELKINMAIK' A
#
# COMPACT_ATOMS: atom_id res chain seq x y z
N MET A 1 -30.55 -31.11 6.89
CA MET A 1 -29.65 -30.24 7.67
C MET A 1 -28.71 -29.56 6.68
N SER A 2 -28.99 -28.29 6.37
CA SER A 2 -28.31 -27.54 5.32
C SER A 2 -26.97 -27.03 5.86
N VAL A 3 -25.86 -27.64 5.45
CA VAL A 3 -24.53 -27.13 5.76
C VAL A 3 -24.26 -25.92 4.87
N LEU A 4 -24.29 -24.73 5.47
CA LEU A 4 -23.81 -23.50 4.85
C LEU A 4 -22.30 -23.63 4.67
N SER A 5 -21.88 -23.86 3.42
CA SER A 5 -20.49 -23.79 3.00
C SER A 5 -20.00 -22.36 3.16
N ASN A 6 -19.38 -22.06 4.30
CA ASN A 6 -18.53 -20.88 4.44
C ASN A 6 -17.33 -21.11 3.52
N GLY A 7 -17.38 -20.53 2.32
CA GLY A 7 -16.26 -20.50 1.37
C GLY A 7 -15.14 -19.63 1.92
N ALA A 8 -14.39 -20.16 2.88
CA ALA A 8 -13.09 -19.66 3.25
C ALA A 8 -12.08 -20.20 2.24
N ASP A 9 -11.61 -19.32 1.34
CA ASP A 9 -10.48 -19.57 0.46
C ASP A 9 -9.29 -20.10 1.31
N PRO A 10 -8.80 -21.34 1.08
CA PRO A 10 -7.75 -21.95 1.89
C PRO A 10 -6.37 -21.32 1.64
N THR A 11 -6.27 -20.38 0.71
CA THR A 11 -5.05 -19.62 0.49
C THR A 11 -5.00 -18.48 1.50
N GLY A 12 -4.25 -18.66 2.60
CA GLY A 12 -3.98 -17.63 3.62
C GLY A 12 -3.21 -16.39 3.10
N THR A 13 -3.46 -15.95 1.87
CA THR A 13 -2.95 -14.72 1.31
C THR A 13 -3.81 -13.59 1.88
N PRO A 14 -3.25 -12.68 2.70
CA PRO A 14 -4.01 -11.51 3.13
C PRO A 14 -4.50 -10.76 1.88
N PRO A 15 -5.72 -10.19 1.91
CA PRO A 15 -6.23 -9.41 0.78
C PRO A 15 -5.13 -8.41 0.39
N ARG A 16 -4.60 -8.54 -0.83
CA ARG A 16 -3.52 -7.69 -1.30
C ARG A 16 -4.05 -6.27 -1.26
N LYS A 17 -3.65 -5.50 -0.25
CA LYS A 17 -4.00 -4.10 -0.08
C LYS A 17 -3.69 -3.42 -1.41
N GLU A 18 -4.72 -3.06 -2.17
CA GLU A 18 -4.56 -2.56 -3.55
C GLU A 18 -3.84 -1.21 -3.62
N ASN A 19 -3.55 -0.63 -2.45
CA ASN A 19 -2.91 0.66 -2.27
C ASN A 19 -1.47 0.44 -1.81
N MET A 20 -0.56 0.29 -2.78
CA MET A 20 0.82 -0.15 -2.56
C MET A 20 1.79 1.02 -2.36
N ALA A 21 1.69 1.74 -1.23
CA ALA A 21 2.77 2.63 -0.81
C ALA A 21 3.85 1.81 -0.08
N GLN A 22 4.97 1.56 -0.75
CA GLN A 22 6.06 0.74 -0.24
C GLN A 22 7.22 1.64 0.20
N ILE A 23 7.65 1.52 1.45
CA ILE A 23 8.80 2.26 1.97
C ILE A 23 10.03 1.36 1.88
N ARG A 24 11.06 1.80 1.16
CA ARG A 24 12.37 1.11 1.09
C ARG A 24 13.47 1.95 1.70
N LYS A 25 14.36 1.31 2.46
CA LYS A 25 15.57 1.94 2.98
C LYS A 25 16.64 1.98 1.88
N MET A 26 17.15 3.16 1.60
CA MET A 26 18.36 3.41 0.81
C MET A 26 19.55 3.64 1.76
N LYS A 27 20.78 3.76 1.24
CA LYS A 27 22.02 3.90 2.04
C LYS A 27 21.88 4.88 3.22
N SER A 28 21.51 6.12 2.93
CA SER A 28 21.33 7.21 3.92
C SER A 28 19.93 7.83 3.90
N SER A 29 18.99 7.26 3.15
CA SER A 29 17.68 7.86 2.90
C SER A 29 16.57 6.82 2.88
N TRP A 30 15.34 7.28 2.91
CA TRP A 30 14.13 6.47 2.85
C TRP A 30 13.37 6.83 1.59
N GLN A 31 13.01 5.85 0.78
CA GLN A 31 12.23 6.10 -0.42
C GLN A 31 10.86 5.46 -0.32
N VAL A 32 9.83 6.26 -0.60
CA VAL A 32 8.45 5.80 -0.76
C VAL A 32 8.19 5.56 -2.24
N CYS A 33 7.74 4.35 -2.56
CA CYS A 33 7.35 3.89 -3.89
C CYS A 33 5.84 3.68 -3.88
N ILE A 34 5.09 4.50 -4.61
CA ILE A 34 3.63 4.38 -4.69
C ILE A 34 3.30 3.71 -6.02
N ARG A 35 2.73 2.50 -5.95
CA ARG A 35 2.28 1.74 -7.12
C ARG A 35 0.76 1.62 -7.07
N LYS A 36 0.06 2.22 -8.04
CA LYS A 36 -1.38 2.02 -8.23
C LYS A 36 -1.63 1.54 -9.65
N LYS A 37 -2.52 0.56 -9.80
CA LYS A 37 -2.97 0.08 -11.12
C LYS A 37 -3.52 1.28 -11.91
N ASN A 38 -3.10 1.43 -13.17
CA ASN A 38 -3.52 2.50 -14.07
C ASN A 38 -3.08 3.94 -13.68
N LYS A 39 -2.05 4.11 -12.85
CA LYS A 39 -1.41 5.40 -12.55
C LYS A 39 0.11 5.30 -12.69
N PRO A 40 0.80 6.41 -13.02
CA PRO A 40 2.26 6.42 -13.09
C PRO A 40 2.87 6.10 -11.72
N TYR A 41 4.01 5.41 -11.74
CA TYR A 41 4.77 5.14 -10.53
C TYR A 41 5.30 6.44 -9.93
N VAL A 42 5.01 6.68 -8.65
CA VAL A 42 5.52 7.85 -7.93
C VAL A 42 6.59 7.40 -6.95
N TYR A 43 7.76 8.02 -7.05
CA TYR A 43 8.89 7.79 -6.15
C TYR A 43 9.23 9.08 -5.42
N LYS A 44 9.36 9.00 -4.10
CA LYS A 44 9.74 10.15 -3.27
C LYS A 44 10.75 9.75 -2.21
N THR A 45 11.87 10.47 -2.13
CA THR A 45 12.94 10.22 -1.16
C THR A 45 12.86 11.21 0.01
N PHE A 46 13.16 10.71 1.20
CA PHE A 46 13.14 11.41 2.47
C PHE A 46 14.42 11.10 3.26
N HIS A 47 14.82 11.99 4.14
CA HIS A 47 15.98 11.78 5.02
C HIS A 47 15.58 10.99 6.27
N SER A 48 14.36 11.19 6.78
CA SER A 48 13.83 10.51 7.95
C SER A 48 12.82 9.41 7.59
N LYS A 49 12.83 8.32 8.36
CA LYS A 49 11.84 7.24 8.27
C LYS A 49 10.44 7.72 8.64
N ALA A 50 10.35 8.65 9.60
CA ALA A 50 9.08 9.18 10.07
C ALA A 50 8.35 9.94 8.95
N ASP A 51 9.08 10.78 8.22
CA ASP A 51 8.53 11.54 7.09
C ASP A 51 8.11 10.62 5.95
N ALA A 52 8.92 9.60 5.64
CA ALA A 52 8.57 8.60 4.64
C ALA A 52 7.29 7.84 5.02
N THR A 53 7.11 7.51 6.29
CA THR A 53 5.90 6.82 6.80
C THR A 53 4.66 7.69 6.70
N ARG A 54 4.76 8.95 7.14
CA ARG A 54 3.67 9.93 7.02
C ARG A 54 3.25 10.12 5.58
N TYR A 55 4.21 10.33 4.68
CA TYR A 55 3.94 10.51 3.26
C TYR A 55 3.30 9.27 2.62
N ALA A 56 3.74 8.07 2.99
CA ALA A 56 3.13 6.83 2.51
C ALA A 56 1.65 6.74 2.92
N GLN A 57 1.33 7.00 4.20
CA GLN A 57 -0.04 6.98 4.72
C GLN A 57 -0.93 8.05 4.08
N GLU A 58 -0.45 9.29 3.97
CA GLU A 58 -1.17 10.36 3.30
C GLU A 58 -1.44 10.05 1.83
N SER A 59 -0.44 9.44 1.17
CA SER A 59 -0.58 9.06 -0.24
C SER A 59 -1.61 7.94 -0.42
N GLU A 60 -1.65 6.96 0.49
CA GLU A 60 -2.71 5.94 0.51
C GLU A 60 -4.09 6.58 0.66
N LEU A 61 -4.26 7.52 1.59
CA LEU A 61 -5.54 8.22 1.82
C LEU A 61 -5.96 9.05 0.60
N LYS A 62 -5.06 9.84 0.02
CA LYS A 62 -5.33 10.65 -1.19
C LYS A 62 -5.75 9.76 -2.36
N ILE A 63 -5.08 8.63 -2.52
CA ILE A 63 -5.37 7.66 -3.58
C ILE A 63 -6.72 6.99 -3.39
N ASN A 64 -7.12 6.73 -2.15
CA ASN A 64 -8.40 6.15 -1.78
C ASN A 64 -9.55 7.14 -2.00
N MET A 65 -9.38 8.40 -1.56
CA MET A 65 -10.40 9.44 -1.71
C MET A 65 -10.58 9.90 -3.17
N ALA A 66 -9.53 9.81 -4.00
CA ALA A 66 -9.63 10.11 -5.43
C ALA A 66 -10.41 9.05 -6.25
N ILE A 67 -10.82 7.94 -5.63
CA ILE A 67 -11.80 7.00 -6.18
C ILE A 67 -13.13 7.27 -5.48
N LYS A 68 -13.84 8.33 -5.86
CA LYS A 68 -15.23 8.54 -5.47
C LYS A 68 -16.02 9.07 -6.65
#